data_AF-A0A7G2N123-F1
#
_entry.id   AF-A0A7G2N123-F1
#
_cell.length_a   1.000
_cell.length_b   1.000
_cell.length_c   1.000
_cell.angle_alpha   90.00
_cell.angle_beta   90.00
_cell.angle_gamma   90.00
#
_symmetry.space_group_name_H-M   'P 1'
#
loop_
_entity.id
_entity.type
_entity.pdbx_description
1 polymer ?
#
loop_
_entity_poly.entity_id
_entity_poly.type
_entity_poly.pdbx_seq_one_letter_code
_entity_poly.pdbx_strand_id
1 'polypeptide(L)' 'MLCFKINEILTKREMSVYQLSKLTGTSKQNFSALKHGKFDDLKFSTMVKIANALAISLDEFR' A
#
# COMPACT_ATOMS: atom_id res chain seq x y z
N MET A 1 -7.16 6.43 7.81
CA MET A 1 -5.93 7.28 7.91
C MET A 1 -4.76 6.70 7.11
N LEU A 2 -4.55 5.37 7.18
CA LEU A 2 -3.50 4.64 6.44
C LEU A 2 -3.47 4.86 4.92
N CYS A 3 -4.64 4.91 4.28
CA CYS A 3 -4.78 5.02 2.82
C CYS A 3 -4.20 6.32 2.26
N PHE A 4 -4.34 7.41 3.03
CA PHE A 4 -3.84 8.71 2.63
C PHE A 4 -2.32 8.70 2.59
N LYS A 5 -1.68 8.14 3.63
CA LYS A 5 -0.22 8.02 3.69
C LYS A 5 0.35 7.15 2.56
N ILE A 6 -0.28 6.02 2.26
CA ILE A 6 0.15 5.17 1.13
C ILE A 6 0.04 5.92 -0.19
N ASN A 7 -1.09 6.61 -0.43
CA ASN A 7 -1.24 7.41 -1.65
C ASN A 7 -0.21 8.55 -1.70
N GLU A 8 0.08 9.21 -0.57
CA GLU A 8 1.10 10.25 -0.50
C GLU A 8 2.50 9.72 -0.86
N ILE A 9 2.86 8.54 -0.34
CA ILE A 9 4.14 7.88 -0.63
C ILE A 9 4.20 7.43 -2.09
N LEU A 10 3.09 6.91 -2.62
CA LEU A 10 2.98 6.55 -4.04
C LEU A 10 3.13 7.77 -4.95
N THR A 11 2.48 8.88 -4.62
CA THR A 11 2.61 10.14 -5.35
C THR A 11 4.03 10.70 -5.25
N LYS A 12 4.65 10.69 -4.06
CA LYS A 12 6.04 11.13 -3.87
C LYS A 12 7.05 10.31 -4.66
N ARG A 13 6.77 9.02 -4.87
CA ARG A 13 7.62 8.10 -5.63
C ARG A 13 7.23 7.94 -7.10
N GLU A 14 6.27 8.74 -7.58
CA GLU A 14 5.67 8.62 -8.92
C GLU A 14 5.26 7.18 -9.29
N MET A 15 4.89 6.41 -8.27
CA MET A 15 4.64 4.99 -8.39
C MET A 15 3.14 4.77 -8.48
N SER A 16 2.69 4.09 -9.54
CA SER A 16 1.28 3.72 -9.63
C SER A 16 0.96 2.54 -8.72
N VAL A 17 -0.29 2.47 -8.27
CA VAL A 17 -0.84 1.32 -7.53
C VAL A 17 -0.59 -0.01 -8.26
N TYR A 18 -0.55 0.04 -9.60
CA TYR A 18 -0.23 -1.12 -10.43
C TYR A 18 1.24 -1.56 -10.29
N GLN A 19 2.18 -0.61 -10.27
CA GLN A 19 3.59 -0.90 -10.02
C GLN A 19 3.79 -1.46 -8.61
N LEU A 20 3.10 -0.89 -7.63
CA LEU A 20 3.11 -1.41 -6.26
C LEU A 20 2.59 -2.86 -6.20
N SER A 21 1.50 -3.18 -6.89
CA SER A 21 0.96 -4.54 -6.98
C SER A 21 1.94 -5.54 -7.58
N LYS A 22 2.70 -5.11 -8.59
CA LYS A 22 3.74 -5.93 -9.21
C LYS A 22 4.93 -6.15 -8.27
N LEU A 23 5.32 -5.13 -7.51
CA LEU A 23 6.40 -5.16 -6.52
C LEU A 23 6.08 -6.01 -5.30
N THR A 24 4.86 -5.93 -4.78
CA THR A 24 4.44 -6.68 -3.57
C THR A 24 4.08 -8.13 -3.86
N GLY A 25 3.89 -8.50 -5.13
CA GLY A 25 3.39 -9.82 -5.53
C GLY A 25 1.96 -10.09 -5.05
N THR A 26 1.21 -9.05 -4.64
CA THR A 26 -0.19 -9.17 -4.21
C THR A 26 -1.12 -8.89 -5.37
N SER A 27 -2.20 -9.66 -5.49
CA SER A 27 -3.14 -9.55 -6.61
C SER A 27 -3.75 -8.14 -6.71
N LYS A 28 -4.03 -7.69 -7.95
CA LYS A 28 -4.72 -6.42 -8.23
C LYS A 28 -6.00 -6.23 -7.43
N GLN A 29 -6.67 -7.31 -7.01
CA GLN A 29 -7.91 -7.24 -6.23
C GLN A 29 -7.70 -6.62 -4.85
N ASN A 30 -6.59 -6.93 -4.17
CA ASN A 30 -6.25 -6.26 -2.91
C ASN A 30 -6.02 -4.76 -3.12
N PHE A 31 -5.46 -4.40 -4.28
CA PHE A 31 -5.20 -3.00 -4.64
C PHE A 31 -6.44 -2.22 -5.09
N SER A 32 -7.44 -2.88 -5.68
CA SER A 32 -8.74 -2.24 -5.96
C SER A 32 -9.52 -1.95 -4.67
N ALA A 33 -9.44 -2.83 -3.67
CA ALA A 33 -9.99 -2.57 -2.34
C ALA A 33 -9.31 -1.37 -1.64
N LEU A 34 -8.00 -1.24 -1.87
CA LEU A 34 -7.13 -0.11 -1.50
C LEU A 34 -7.65 1.24 -2.04
N LYS A 35 -8.03 1.28 -3.34
CA LYS A 35 -8.55 2.49 -3.99
C LYS A 35 -9.94 2.90 -3.49
N HIS A 36 -10.75 1.92 -3.05
CA HIS A 36 -12.10 2.16 -2.55
C HIS A 36 -12.17 2.41 -1.04
N GLY A 37 -11.04 2.59 -0.35
CA GLY A 37 -11.03 2.96 1.07
C GLY A 37 -11.35 1.80 2.03
N LYS A 38 -11.36 0.54 1.56
CA LYS A 38 -11.57 -0.65 2.40
C LYS A 38 -10.29 -1.09 3.13
N PHE A 39 -9.55 -0.14 3.69
CA PHE A 39 -8.30 -0.40 4.40
C PHE A 39 -8.48 -0.74 5.88
N ASP A 40 -9.64 -0.48 6.48
CA ASP A 40 -9.88 -0.79 7.90
C ASP A 40 -9.74 -2.29 8.20
N ASP A 41 -10.01 -3.16 7.21
CA ASP A 41 -9.85 -4.62 7.33
C ASP A 41 -8.54 -5.16 6.73
N LEU A 42 -7.61 -4.30 6.35
CA LEU A 42 -6.37 -4.76 5.73
C LEU A 42 -5.49 -5.44 6.78
N LYS A 43 -5.36 -6.76 6.69
CA LYS A 43 -4.49 -7.54 7.59
C LYS A 43 -3.09 -6.91 7.65
N PHE A 44 -2.56 -6.76 8.86
CA PHE A 44 -1.20 -6.26 9.11
C PHE A 44 -0.14 -6.88 8.19
N SER A 45 -0.27 -8.17 7.85
CA SER A 45 0.67 -8.84 6.93
C SER A 45 0.71 -8.21 5.53
N THR A 46 -0.42 -7.70 5.02
CA THR A 46 -0.47 -6.97 3.74
C THR A 46 0.20 -5.61 3.87
N MET A 47 0.03 -4.93 5.01
CA MET A 47 0.70 -3.66 5.31
C MET A 47 2.22 -3.84 5.38
N VAL A 48 2.72 -4.88 6.05
CA VAL A 48 4.14 -5.24 6.10
C VAL A 48 4.68 -5.54 4.70
N LYS A 49 3.92 -6.25 3.86
CA LYS A 49 4.32 -6.51 2.45
C LYS A 49 4.44 -5.23 1.64
N ILE A 50 3.50 -4.30 1.79
CA ILE A 50 3.54 -3.00 1.12
C ILE A 50 4.73 -2.17 1.64
N ALA A 51 4.95 -2.15 2.95
CA ALA A 51 6.07 -1.46 3.58
C ALA A 51 7.41 -1.98 3.06
N ASN A 52 7.58 -3.30 3.04
CA ASN A 52 8.78 -3.96 2.52
C ASN A 52 8.98 -3.69 1.02
N ALA A 53 7.92 -3.76 0.22
CA ALA A 53 8.01 -3.49 -1.22
C ALA A 53 8.34 -2.03 -1.54
N LEU A 54 7.86 -1.10 -0.69
CA LEU A 54 8.20 0.31 -0.77
C LEU A 54 9.54 0.65 -0.07
N ALA A 55 10.16 -0.32 0.60
CA ALA A 55 11.34 -0.12 1.45
C ALA A 55 11.17 1.07 2.41
N ILE A 56 10.03 1.12 3.09
CA ILE A 56 9.68 2.14 4.09
C ILE A 56 9.43 1.48 5.44
N SER A 57 9.67 2.24 6.51
CA SER A 57 9.35 1.78 7.86
C SER A 57 7.84 1.72 8.05
N LEU A 58 7.36 0.71 8.77
CA LEU A 58 5.95 0.62 9.19
C LEU A 58 5.54 1.78 10.10
N ASP A 59 6.50 2.43 10.75
CA ASP A 59 6.27 3.59 11.61
C ASP A 59 5.73 4.79 10.81
N GLU A 60 6.04 4.88 9.51
CA GLU A 60 5.46 5.89 8.62
C GLU A 60 3.94 5.73 8.50
N PHE A 61 3.39 4.54 8.74
CA PHE A 61 1.94 4.30 8.70
C PHE A 61 1.21 4.62 10.00
N ARG A 62 1.94 4.94 11.07
CA ARG A 62 1.40 5.21 12.41
C ARG A 62 0.70 6.55 12.52
#